data_AF-I0BTH2-F1
#
_entry.id   AF-I0BTH2-F1
#
_cell.length_a   1.000
_cell.length_b   1.000
_cell.length_c   1.000
_cell.angle_alpha   90.00
_cell.angle_beta   90.00
_cell.angle_gamma   90.00
#
_symmetry.space_group_name_H-M   'P 1'
#
loop_
_entity.id
_entity.type
_entity.pdbx_description
1 polymer ?
#
loop_
_entity_poly.entity_id
_entity_poly.type
_entity_poly.pdbx_seq_one_letter_code
_entity_poly.pdbx_strand_id
1 'polypeptide(L)'
;MKSKKSIPLALGAFLLVTAAAPWGALPDAAAAASAGTEEAVFSASTMKEQEQMTKQAIVDSSYQGTEGAVIDGVKQYRSVQKAISDVPADQASPYVIYLKAGVYKEVLNVDKPYVTLVGENAKRTVITYDNASGTPKPDGSGTYGTTGSATVTVKGENFTAVSVTFENSFDEANSPYQNKQAVAIKTQADRAIFKDCRFIGNQDTLYPNLGRQYFVDSYIEGDVDFIFGAATAVFENTRIHSLDRGSDTNNGYITAASTLNSNPYGYLFINCRLTSDPGMEGTVSLGRPWQPGGNTNAIASVVFKHTHMGSHITSTGWVDMGASKAENARFFEYDSRGPGALESPTRPVLTKEQADFHTPEAYFGDWDPKKVLEGLSPSFANPSLGHH
;
A
#
# COMPACT_ATOMS: atom_id res chain seq x y z
N MET A 1 83.59 25.23 14.48
CA MET A 1 84.36 25.24 13.22
C MET A 1 83.39 25.38 12.04
N LYS A 2 83.54 26.49 11.29
CA LYS A 2 83.11 26.79 9.90
C LYS A 2 81.69 26.33 9.47
N SER A 3 80.65 27.18 9.48
CA SER A 3 80.29 28.30 8.58
C SER A 3 79.99 27.92 7.12
N LYS A 4 78.76 28.19 6.63
CA LYS A 4 78.43 29.36 5.78
C LYS A 4 76.95 29.35 5.33
N LYS A 5 76.39 30.57 5.26
CA LYS A 5 75.10 30.96 4.68
C LYS A 5 75.19 31.08 3.15
N SER A 6 74.08 30.84 2.43
CA SER A 6 73.59 31.68 1.32
C SER A 6 72.25 31.17 0.72
N ILE A 7 71.33 32.12 0.46
CA ILE A 7 70.03 32.08 -0.25
C ILE A 7 70.24 32.72 -1.65
N PRO A 8 69.35 32.73 -2.67
CA PRO A 8 68.27 31.81 -3.14
C PRO A 8 68.49 31.33 -4.60
N LEU A 9 67.63 30.43 -5.11
CA LEU A 9 67.25 30.45 -6.53
C LEU A 9 65.75 30.12 -6.67
N ALA A 10 65.00 31.05 -7.25
CA ALA A 10 63.62 30.89 -7.63
C ALA A 10 63.53 30.05 -8.91
N LEU A 11 62.63 29.08 -8.95
CA LEU A 11 62.05 28.58 -10.19
C LEU A 11 60.60 28.20 -9.90
N GLY A 12 59.68 28.90 -10.58
CA GLY A 12 58.25 28.72 -10.44
C GLY A 12 57.80 27.35 -10.97
N ALA A 13 56.92 26.70 -10.22
CA ALA A 13 56.07 25.66 -10.72
C ALA A 13 54.63 26.04 -10.38
N PHE A 14 53.85 26.28 -11.44
CA PHE A 14 52.40 26.42 -11.41
C PHE A 14 51.81 25.14 -10.79
N LEU A 15 51.21 25.25 -9.60
CA LEU A 15 50.20 24.30 -9.15
C LEU A 15 48.83 24.97 -9.28
N LEU A 16 47.97 24.38 -10.10
CA LEU A 16 46.55 24.71 -10.15
C LEU A 16 45.96 24.55 -8.76
N VAL A 17 45.57 25.66 -8.14
CA VAL A 17 44.55 25.67 -7.10
C VAL A 17 43.21 25.57 -7.83
N THR A 18 42.62 24.38 -7.88
CA THR A 18 41.20 24.28 -8.18
C THR A 18 40.44 24.83 -6.98
N ALA A 19 39.76 25.95 -7.21
CA ALA A 19 38.88 26.57 -6.24
C ALA A 19 37.79 25.57 -5.83
N ALA A 20 37.68 25.28 -4.54
CA ALA A 20 36.48 24.70 -3.97
C ALA A 20 35.35 25.72 -4.14
N ALA A 21 34.39 25.40 -5.01
CA ALA A 21 33.14 26.15 -5.09
C ALA A 21 32.35 25.93 -3.78
N PRO A 22 31.72 26.98 -3.23
CA PRO A 22 30.90 26.84 -2.03
C PRO A 22 29.68 25.96 -2.37
N TRP A 23 29.41 24.98 -1.50
CA TRP A 23 28.17 24.21 -1.54
C TRP A 23 26.98 25.16 -1.62
N GLY A 24 26.26 25.04 -2.74
CA GLY A 24 25.02 25.74 -3.00
C GLY A 24 23.97 25.36 -1.96
N ALA A 25 23.19 26.37 -1.60
CA ALA A 25 22.10 26.29 -0.66
C ALA A 25 21.10 25.17 -1.00
N LEU A 26 20.61 24.53 0.06
CA LEU A 26 19.51 23.55 0.10
C LEU A 26 18.32 24.01 -0.75
N PRO A 27 17.84 23.21 -1.72
CA PRO A 27 16.56 23.43 -2.35
C PRO A 27 15.52 22.46 -1.75
N ASP A 28 15.14 22.60 -0.48
CA ASP A 28 14.15 21.68 0.12
C ASP A 28 13.03 22.35 0.91
N ALA A 29 13.20 23.57 1.43
CA ALA A 29 12.16 24.21 2.24
C ALA A 29 11.03 24.84 1.40
N ALA A 30 11.36 25.47 0.27
CA ALA A 30 10.39 26.16 -0.57
C ALA A 30 9.55 25.20 -1.42
N ALA A 31 10.15 24.12 -1.92
CA ALA A 31 9.46 23.06 -2.66
C ALA A 31 8.52 22.24 -1.76
N ALA A 32 8.95 21.94 -0.53
CA ALA A 32 8.08 21.29 0.46
C ALA A 32 6.92 22.19 0.90
N ALA A 33 7.15 23.51 1.03
CA ALA A 33 6.09 24.46 1.36
C ALA A 33 5.07 24.62 0.22
N SER A 34 5.52 24.69 -1.05
CA SER A 34 4.61 24.76 -2.20
C SER A 34 3.83 23.46 -2.43
N ALA A 35 4.49 22.31 -2.28
CA ALA A 35 3.84 21.00 -2.32
C ALA A 35 2.79 20.85 -1.20
N GLY A 36 3.09 21.32 0.02
CA GLY A 36 2.15 21.32 1.13
C GLY A 36 0.92 22.21 0.89
N THR A 37 1.07 23.33 0.17
CA THR A 37 -0.06 24.18 -0.19
C THR A 37 -0.92 23.60 -1.32
N GLU A 38 -0.31 22.95 -2.31
CA GLU A 38 -1.04 22.32 -3.42
C GLU A 38 -1.77 21.04 -2.97
N GLU A 39 -1.14 20.21 -2.13
CA GLU A 39 -1.80 19.07 -1.47
C GLU A 39 -3.02 19.53 -0.66
N ALA A 40 -2.90 20.63 0.09
CA ALA A 40 -3.99 21.14 0.91
C ALA A 40 -5.16 21.66 0.05
N VAL A 41 -4.89 22.33 -1.07
CA VAL A 41 -5.92 22.86 -1.98
C VAL A 41 -6.61 21.72 -2.74
N PHE A 42 -5.86 20.75 -3.27
CA PHE A 42 -6.40 19.57 -3.93
C PHE A 42 -7.22 18.72 -2.95
N SER A 43 -6.73 18.54 -1.72
CA SER A 43 -7.47 17.84 -0.66
C SER A 43 -8.81 18.54 -0.36
N ALA A 44 -8.84 19.87 -0.31
CA ALA A 44 -10.07 20.63 -0.04
C ALA A 44 -11.10 20.59 -1.19
N SER A 45 -10.66 20.56 -2.45
CA SER A 45 -11.59 20.38 -3.60
C SER A 45 -12.18 18.98 -3.62
N THR A 46 -11.36 17.95 -3.39
CA THR A 46 -11.79 16.55 -3.35
C THR A 46 -12.79 16.31 -2.22
N MET A 47 -12.56 16.88 -1.03
CA MET A 47 -13.51 16.82 0.10
C MET A 47 -14.90 17.37 -0.26
N LYS A 48 -14.95 18.52 -0.94
CA LYS A 48 -16.22 19.16 -1.33
C LYS A 48 -16.99 18.32 -2.35
N GLU A 49 -16.29 17.73 -3.31
CA GLU A 49 -16.93 16.85 -4.29
C GLU A 49 -17.47 15.58 -3.63
N GLN A 50 -16.69 14.95 -2.74
CA GLN A 50 -17.11 13.78 -1.97
C GLN A 50 -18.38 14.04 -1.15
N GLU A 51 -18.49 15.21 -0.52
CA GLU A 51 -19.68 15.60 0.25
C GLU A 51 -20.92 15.81 -0.65
N GLN A 52 -20.72 16.30 -1.88
CA GLN A 52 -21.80 16.62 -2.82
C GLN A 52 -22.26 15.42 -3.67
N MET A 53 -21.55 14.30 -3.63
CA MET A 53 -21.94 13.07 -4.34
C MET A 53 -23.32 12.56 -3.90
N THR A 54 -24.02 11.94 -4.84
CA THR A 54 -25.23 11.15 -4.56
C THR A 54 -24.85 9.98 -3.67
N LYS A 55 -25.45 9.94 -2.48
CA LYS A 55 -25.17 8.95 -1.44
C LYS A 55 -26.47 8.36 -0.93
N GLN A 56 -26.48 7.05 -0.70
CA GLN A 56 -27.63 6.34 -0.17
C GLN A 56 -27.58 6.27 1.36
N ALA A 57 -26.37 6.34 1.93
CA ALA A 57 -26.17 6.36 3.38
C ALA A 57 -25.06 7.32 3.80
N ILE A 58 -25.19 7.87 5.01
CA ILE A 58 -24.14 8.58 5.74
C ILE A 58 -23.87 7.82 7.04
N VAL A 59 -22.60 7.65 7.37
CA VAL A 59 -22.15 7.13 8.66
C VAL A 59 -21.37 8.23 9.39
N ASP A 60 -21.80 8.56 10.59
CA ASP A 60 -21.19 9.54 11.47
C ASP A 60 -21.07 8.93 12.87
N SER A 61 -19.84 8.77 13.37
CA SER A 61 -19.60 8.15 14.69
C SER A 61 -20.27 8.91 15.84
N SER A 62 -20.64 10.19 15.63
CA SER A 62 -21.35 11.02 16.61
C SER A 62 -22.88 10.94 16.51
N TYR A 63 -23.44 10.29 15.48
CA TYR A 63 -24.88 10.21 15.26
C TYR A 63 -25.60 9.52 16.43
N GLN A 64 -26.60 10.20 17.00
CA GLN A 64 -27.38 9.74 18.16
C GLN A 64 -28.80 9.30 17.82
N GLY A 65 -29.20 9.40 16.55
CA GLY A 65 -30.54 9.02 16.12
C GLY A 65 -30.69 7.50 15.92
N THR A 66 -31.86 7.09 15.42
CA THR A 66 -32.10 5.70 15.06
C THR A 66 -31.28 5.33 13.82
N GLU A 67 -30.49 4.26 13.91
CA GLU A 67 -29.72 3.67 12.80
C GLU A 67 -30.65 3.28 11.66
N GLY A 68 -30.34 3.73 10.43
CA GLY A 68 -31.16 3.53 9.24
C GLY A 68 -32.31 4.52 9.07
N ALA A 69 -32.49 5.48 9.98
CA ALA A 69 -33.46 6.56 9.79
C ALA A 69 -33.10 7.38 8.54
N VAL A 70 -34.13 7.77 7.79
CA VAL A 70 -33.96 8.56 6.57
C VAL A 70 -34.09 10.04 6.92
N ILE A 71 -33.03 10.82 6.65
CA ILE A 71 -33.01 12.27 6.77
C ILE A 71 -32.67 12.83 5.39
N ASP A 72 -33.53 13.69 4.85
CA ASP A 72 -33.39 14.29 3.53
C ASP A 72 -33.14 13.27 2.40
N GLY A 73 -33.80 12.11 2.49
CA GLY A 73 -33.68 11.02 1.51
C GLY A 73 -32.44 10.14 1.67
N VAL A 74 -31.60 10.38 2.68
CA VAL A 74 -30.35 9.63 2.94
C VAL A 74 -30.47 8.88 4.26
N LYS A 75 -30.13 7.58 4.27
CA LYS A 75 -30.10 6.79 5.51
C LYS A 75 -28.94 7.22 6.41
N GLN A 76 -29.19 7.34 7.70
CA GLN A 76 -28.20 7.78 8.69
C GLN A 76 -27.80 6.64 9.60
N TYR A 77 -26.50 6.51 9.82
CA TYR A 77 -25.92 5.47 10.68
C TYR A 77 -24.83 6.04 11.57
N ARG A 78 -24.57 5.33 12.67
CA ARG A 78 -23.37 5.49 13.49
C ARG A 78 -22.36 4.36 13.24
N SER A 79 -22.84 3.15 12.95
CA SER A 79 -22.00 1.99 12.64
C SER A 79 -21.83 1.78 11.13
N VAL A 80 -20.58 1.55 10.71
CA VAL A 80 -20.27 1.23 9.31
C VAL A 80 -20.84 -0.13 8.93
N GLN A 81 -20.71 -1.14 9.81
CA GLN A 81 -21.25 -2.48 9.54
C GLN A 81 -22.77 -2.45 9.39
N LYS A 82 -23.50 -1.65 10.18
CA LYS A 82 -24.96 -1.51 10.02
C LYS A 82 -25.34 -0.94 8.66
N ALA A 83 -24.63 0.09 8.19
CA ALA A 83 -24.86 0.65 6.86
C ALA A 83 -24.62 -0.38 5.75
N ILE A 84 -23.55 -1.17 5.83
CA ILE A 84 -23.25 -2.28 4.92
C ILE A 84 -24.34 -3.36 4.98
N SER A 85 -24.79 -3.71 6.17
CA SER A 85 -25.84 -4.71 6.41
C SER A 85 -27.21 -4.31 5.84
N ASP A 86 -27.44 -3.03 5.54
CA ASP A 86 -28.68 -2.53 4.95
C ASP A 86 -28.63 -2.35 3.42
N VAL A 87 -27.48 -2.58 2.79
CA VAL A 87 -27.37 -2.62 1.32
C VAL A 87 -28.24 -3.79 0.79
N PRO A 88 -28.97 -3.66 -0.32
CA PRO A 88 -29.69 -4.77 -0.93
C PRO A 88 -28.75 -5.92 -1.34
N ALA A 89 -29.19 -7.17 -1.23
CA ALA A 89 -28.38 -8.33 -1.60
C ALA A 89 -28.20 -8.47 -3.12
N ASP A 90 -29.18 -7.99 -3.88
CA ASP A 90 -29.25 -7.97 -5.35
C ASP A 90 -28.79 -6.63 -5.95
N GLN A 91 -27.97 -5.87 -5.20
CA GLN A 91 -27.46 -4.58 -5.65
C GLN A 91 -26.76 -4.74 -7.01
N ALA A 92 -27.19 -3.96 -8.00
CA ALA A 92 -26.72 -4.07 -9.39
C ALA A 92 -25.90 -2.86 -9.88
N SER A 93 -25.73 -1.85 -9.02
CA SER A 93 -25.00 -0.61 -9.28
C SER A 93 -24.40 -0.05 -7.99
N PRO A 94 -23.45 0.90 -8.03
CA PRO A 94 -22.84 1.45 -6.82
C PRO A 94 -23.84 1.90 -5.75
N TYR A 95 -23.71 1.36 -4.54
CA TYR A 95 -24.40 1.83 -3.34
C TYR A 95 -23.38 2.59 -2.48
N VAL A 96 -23.47 3.92 -2.52
CA VAL A 96 -22.54 4.85 -1.89
C VAL A 96 -22.91 5.07 -0.43
N ILE A 97 -21.99 4.68 0.45
CA ILE A 97 -21.98 4.93 1.88
C ILE A 97 -20.90 5.97 2.15
N TYR A 98 -21.31 7.18 2.49
CA TYR A 98 -20.41 8.26 2.86
C TYR A 98 -20.04 8.18 4.34
N LEU A 99 -18.75 8.20 4.65
CA LEU A 99 -18.22 8.11 6.00
C LEU A 99 -17.64 9.47 6.39
N LYS A 100 -18.20 10.12 7.41
CA LYS A 100 -17.61 11.34 7.95
C LYS A 100 -16.23 11.07 8.56
N ALA A 101 -15.47 12.13 8.79
CA ALA A 101 -14.25 12.02 9.58
C ALA A 101 -14.56 11.47 10.99
N GLY A 102 -13.82 10.45 11.40
CA GLY A 102 -14.05 9.70 12.64
C GLY A 102 -13.25 8.40 12.67
N VAL A 103 -13.14 7.83 13.89
CA VAL A 103 -12.55 6.51 14.10
C VAL A 103 -13.67 5.51 14.38
N TYR A 104 -13.80 4.53 13.50
CA TYR A 104 -14.80 3.47 13.54
C TYR A 104 -14.11 2.17 13.96
N LYS A 105 -14.13 1.88 15.28
CA LYS A 105 -13.54 0.64 15.82
C LYS A 105 -14.52 -0.53 15.65
N GLU A 106 -14.51 -1.15 14.48
CA GLU A 106 -15.45 -2.20 14.05
C GLU A 106 -14.74 -3.25 13.20
N VAL A 107 -15.10 -4.53 13.36
CA VAL A 107 -14.77 -5.57 12.38
C VAL A 107 -15.83 -5.58 11.31
N LEU A 108 -15.44 -5.44 10.04
CA LEU A 108 -16.35 -5.36 8.90
C LEU A 108 -16.32 -6.61 8.02
N ASN A 109 -17.50 -7.06 7.60
CA ASN A 109 -17.69 -8.04 6.54
C ASN A 109 -18.57 -7.43 5.44
N VAL A 110 -17.99 -7.22 4.27
CA VAL A 110 -18.64 -6.68 3.07
C VAL A 110 -18.93 -7.84 2.12
N ASP A 111 -20.12 -8.42 2.20
CA ASP A 111 -20.52 -9.60 1.43
C ASP A 111 -21.44 -9.31 0.25
N LYS A 112 -21.94 -8.08 0.13
CA LYS A 112 -22.83 -7.64 -0.95
C LYS A 112 -22.08 -6.94 -2.06
N PRO A 113 -22.51 -7.10 -3.32
CA PRO A 113 -21.83 -6.48 -4.45
C PRO A 113 -22.06 -4.96 -4.49
N TYR A 114 -21.18 -4.26 -5.20
CA TYR A 114 -21.28 -2.82 -5.49
C TYR A 114 -21.33 -1.89 -4.26
N VAL A 115 -20.88 -2.34 -3.09
CA VAL A 115 -20.70 -1.46 -1.94
C VAL A 115 -19.58 -0.46 -2.24
N THR A 116 -19.89 0.84 -2.12
CA THR A 116 -18.92 1.93 -2.32
C THR A 116 -18.78 2.71 -1.02
N LEU A 117 -17.61 2.67 -0.40
CA LEU A 117 -17.27 3.47 0.77
C LEU A 117 -16.54 4.74 0.33
N VAL A 118 -17.05 5.92 0.70
CA VAL A 118 -16.38 7.20 0.44
C VAL A 118 -16.13 7.89 1.76
N GLY A 119 -14.88 7.99 2.17
CA GLY A 119 -14.49 8.75 3.35
C GLY A 119 -14.40 10.24 3.06
N GLU A 120 -14.71 11.05 4.06
CA GLU A 120 -14.49 12.49 4.03
C GLU A 120 -13.00 12.84 3.86
N ASN A 121 -12.11 12.04 4.45
CA ASN A 121 -10.67 12.24 4.30
C ASN A 121 -9.90 10.98 4.66
N ALA A 122 -8.97 10.55 3.80
CA ALA A 122 -8.18 9.34 4.03
C ALA A 122 -7.50 9.30 5.40
N LYS A 123 -6.94 10.41 5.88
CA LYS A 123 -6.21 10.47 7.16
C LYS A 123 -7.12 10.59 8.39
N ARG A 124 -8.40 10.92 8.23
CA ARG A 124 -9.33 11.17 9.35
C ARG A 124 -10.54 10.25 9.36
N THR A 125 -10.80 9.50 8.30
CA THR A 125 -11.85 8.47 8.22
C THR A 125 -11.18 7.10 8.38
N VAL A 126 -11.15 6.59 9.60
CA VAL A 126 -10.37 5.39 9.98
C VAL A 126 -11.30 4.26 10.40
N ILE A 127 -11.21 3.12 9.73
CA ILE A 127 -11.83 1.86 10.15
C ILE A 127 -10.73 1.01 10.79
N THR A 128 -10.88 0.66 12.06
CA THR A 128 -9.82 0.01 12.85
C THR A 128 -10.35 -1.14 13.70
N TYR A 129 -9.48 -2.12 13.95
CA TYR A 129 -9.62 -3.12 15.00
C TYR A 129 -8.23 -3.65 15.35
N ASP A 130 -8.11 -4.57 16.30
CA ASP A 130 -6.83 -5.01 16.90
C ASP A 130 -6.74 -6.53 17.08
N ASN A 131 -7.43 -7.30 16.25
CA ASN A 131 -7.27 -8.75 16.24
C ASN A 131 -5.92 -9.12 15.61
N ALA A 132 -5.20 -10.03 16.24
CA ALA A 132 -4.09 -10.77 15.65
C ALA A 132 -4.48 -12.23 15.44
N SER A 133 -3.67 -12.96 14.68
CA SER A 133 -3.87 -14.38 14.42
C SER A 133 -3.88 -15.22 15.70
N GLY A 134 -3.09 -14.82 16.71
CA GLY A 134 -3.06 -15.42 18.03
C GLY A 134 -4.17 -14.98 18.98
N THR A 135 -4.97 -13.96 18.63
CA THR A 135 -6.07 -13.49 19.49
C THR A 135 -7.09 -14.62 19.68
N PRO A 136 -7.44 -14.99 20.93
CA PRO A 136 -8.46 -15.99 21.21
C PRO A 136 -9.84 -15.51 20.76
N LYS A 137 -10.63 -16.40 20.17
CA LYS A 137 -12.03 -16.10 19.86
C LYS A 137 -12.86 -16.10 21.14
N PRO A 138 -13.85 -15.20 21.27
CA PRO A 138 -14.73 -15.15 22.44
C PRO A 138 -15.51 -16.44 22.71
N ASP A 139 -15.74 -17.25 21.67
CA ASP A 139 -16.49 -18.52 21.75
C ASP A 139 -15.62 -19.71 22.20
N GLY A 140 -14.32 -19.52 22.42
CA GLY A 140 -13.40 -20.57 22.83
C GLY A 140 -13.02 -21.57 21.72
N SER A 141 -13.41 -21.34 20.47
CA SER A 141 -13.13 -22.24 19.33
C SER A 141 -11.69 -22.22 18.82
N GLY A 142 -10.78 -21.57 19.55
CA GLY A 142 -9.37 -21.38 19.19
C GLY A 142 -9.03 -19.91 18.98
N THR A 143 -8.05 -19.63 18.12
CA THR A 143 -7.65 -18.26 17.78
C THR A 143 -8.27 -17.82 16.45
N TYR A 144 -8.21 -16.52 16.15
CA TYR A 144 -8.69 -15.98 14.89
C TYR A 144 -7.92 -16.51 13.67
N GLY A 145 -6.62 -16.80 13.82
CA GLY A 145 -5.72 -17.09 12.70
C GLY A 145 -5.56 -15.86 11.78
N THR A 146 -4.61 -15.91 10.84
CA THR A 146 -4.33 -14.76 9.94
C THR A 146 -5.57 -14.30 9.18
N THR A 147 -6.39 -15.22 8.66
CA THR A 147 -7.62 -14.83 7.95
C THR A 147 -8.64 -14.18 8.88
N GLY A 148 -8.80 -14.69 10.10
CA GLY A 148 -9.79 -14.15 11.04
C GLY A 148 -9.34 -12.87 11.74
N SER A 149 -8.06 -12.48 11.61
CA SER A 149 -7.54 -11.25 12.22
C SER A 149 -7.88 -9.98 11.44
N ALA A 150 -8.40 -10.12 10.22
CA ALA A 150 -8.77 -9.00 9.36
C ALA A 150 -9.76 -8.03 10.02
N THR A 151 -9.38 -6.74 10.12
CA THR A 151 -10.31 -5.66 10.48
C THR A 151 -11.45 -5.57 9.47
N VAL A 152 -11.12 -5.64 8.17
CA VAL A 152 -12.13 -5.64 7.09
C VAL A 152 -11.96 -6.86 6.21
N THR A 153 -13.06 -7.58 5.94
CA THR A 153 -13.11 -8.64 4.92
C THR A 153 -14.07 -8.25 3.81
N VAL A 154 -13.57 -8.14 2.58
CA VAL A 154 -14.36 -7.83 1.38
C VAL A 154 -14.54 -9.09 0.54
N LYS A 155 -15.79 -9.49 0.31
CA LYS A 155 -16.20 -10.62 -0.53
C LYS A 155 -17.11 -10.20 -1.68
N GLY A 156 -17.89 -9.14 -1.49
CA GLY A 156 -18.78 -8.62 -2.52
C GLY A 156 -18.02 -8.03 -3.71
N GLU A 157 -18.34 -8.49 -4.92
CA GLU A 157 -17.72 -8.00 -6.16
C GLU A 157 -18.02 -6.52 -6.42
N ASN A 158 -17.17 -5.86 -7.20
CA ASN A 158 -17.30 -4.44 -7.55
C ASN A 158 -17.26 -3.50 -6.34
N PHE A 159 -16.60 -3.92 -5.26
CA PHE A 159 -16.36 -3.06 -4.10
C PHE A 159 -15.48 -1.86 -4.49
N THR A 160 -15.80 -0.67 -3.98
CA THR A 160 -14.95 0.50 -4.14
C THR A 160 -14.76 1.21 -2.80
N ALA A 161 -13.54 1.62 -2.50
CA ALA A 161 -13.23 2.52 -1.39
C ALA A 161 -12.46 3.73 -1.89
N VAL A 162 -12.88 4.92 -1.45
CA VAL A 162 -12.22 6.20 -1.77
C VAL A 162 -11.96 6.96 -0.48
N SER A 163 -10.71 7.40 -0.24
CA SER A 163 -10.34 8.23 0.91
C SER A 163 -10.67 7.62 2.28
N VAL A 164 -10.37 6.33 2.46
CA VAL A 164 -10.57 5.58 3.73
C VAL A 164 -9.25 4.99 4.22
N THR A 165 -8.99 5.06 5.53
CA THR A 165 -7.96 4.26 6.19
C THR A 165 -8.54 2.93 6.68
N PHE A 166 -7.90 1.82 6.32
CA PHE A 166 -8.10 0.51 6.90
C PHE A 166 -6.90 0.19 7.79
N GLU A 167 -7.16 -0.07 9.07
CA GLU A 167 -6.12 -0.25 10.08
C GLU A 167 -6.32 -1.56 10.87
N ASN A 168 -5.22 -2.26 11.12
CA ASN A 168 -5.12 -3.16 12.26
C ASN A 168 -4.14 -2.57 13.28
N SER A 169 -4.69 -2.11 14.40
CA SER A 169 -3.96 -1.41 15.47
C SER A 169 -3.35 -2.36 16.51
N PHE A 170 -3.20 -3.65 16.16
CA PHE A 170 -2.56 -4.64 17.03
C PHE A 170 -1.13 -4.23 17.40
N ASP A 171 -0.87 -4.14 18.72
CA ASP A 171 0.44 -3.83 19.29
C ASP A 171 1.37 -5.06 19.24
N GLU A 172 2.05 -5.23 18.11
CA GLU A 172 2.97 -6.34 17.88
C GLU A 172 4.11 -6.40 18.91
N ALA A 173 4.66 -5.23 19.26
CA ALA A 173 5.83 -5.11 20.12
C ALA A 173 5.55 -5.59 21.54
N ASN A 174 4.39 -5.25 22.10
CA ASN A 174 4.03 -5.58 23.48
C ASN A 174 3.11 -6.82 23.61
N SER A 175 2.75 -7.46 22.50
CA SER A 175 1.83 -8.59 22.51
C SER A 175 2.44 -9.88 23.10
N PRO A 176 1.69 -10.63 23.93
CA PRO A 176 2.08 -11.94 24.43
C PRO A 176 1.87 -13.08 23.42
N TYR A 177 1.27 -12.82 22.26
CA TYR A 177 0.95 -13.86 21.28
C TYR A 177 2.20 -14.31 20.53
N GLN A 178 2.33 -15.63 20.34
CA GLN A 178 3.38 -16.19 19.49
C GLN A 178 3.12 -15.94 18.01
N ASN A 179 1.85 -16.04 17.58
CA ASN A 179 1.41 -15.72 16.23
C ASN A 179 0.86 -14.29 16.21
N LYS A 180 1.50 -13.41 15.44
CA LYS A 180 1.31 -11.95 15.50
C LYS A 180 0.75 -11.31 14.23
N GLN A 181 0.46 -12.10 13.19
CA GLN A 181 -0.13 -11.61 11.93
C GLN A 181 -1.43 -10.86 12.19
N ALA A 182 -1.55 -9.63 11.70
CA ALA A 182 -2.64 -8.73 12.02
C ALA A 182 -3.11 -7.98 10.77
N VAL A 183 -4.11 -8.54 10.10
CA VAL A 183 -4.56 -8.06 8.79
C VAL A 183 -5.43 -6.82 8.96
N ALA A 184 -5.12 -5.73 8.25
CA ALA A 184 -5.97 -4.54 8.17
C ALA A 184 -7.15 -4.79 7.23
N ILE A 185 -6.88 -5.37 6.05
CA ILE A 185 -7.93 -5.73 5.11
C ILE A 185 -7.58 -6.97 4.32
N LYS A 186 -8.59 -7.84 4.18
CA LYS A 186 -8.57 -9.00 3.30
C LYS A 186 -9.61 -8.83 2.20
N THR A 187 -9.17 -8.99 0.96
CA THR A 187 -10.07 -8.90 -0.20
C THR A 187 -10.11 -10.21 -0.96
N GLN A 188 -11.32 -10.74 -1.12
CA GLN A 188 -11.67 -11.93 -1.89
C GLN A 188 -12.64 -11.60 -3.03
N ALA A 189 -12.86 -10.31 -3.29
CA ALA A 189 -13.76 -9.82 -4.33
C ALA A 189 -13.04 -9.62 -5.65
N ASP A 190 -13.74 -9.89 -6.75
CA ASP A 190 -13.32 -9.46 -8.08
C ASP A 190 -13.73 -8.01 -8.34
N ARG A 191 -12.90 -7.29 -9.10
CA ARG A 191 -13.09 -5.88 -9.48
C ARG A 191 -13.17 -4.93 -8.28
N ALA A 192 -12.29 -5.10 -7.29
CA ALA A 192 -12.22 -4.23 -6.12
C ALA A 192 -11.30 -3.02 -6.36
N ILE A 193 -11.75 -1.81 -6.02
CA ILE A 193 -10.98 -0.56 -6.21
C ILE A 193 -10.72 0.11 -4.86
N PHE A 194 -9.49 0.58 -4.69
CA PHE A 194 -9.05 1.37 -3.54
C PHE A 194 -8.30 2.60 -4.06
N LYS A 195 -8.89 3.79 -3.90
CA LYS A 195 -8.35 5.07 -4.36
C LYS A 195 -8.09 6.00 -3.18
N ASP A 196 -6.90 6.57 -3.08
CA ASP A 196 -6.55 7.45 -1.95
C ASP A 196 -6.79 6.75 -0.59
N CYS A 197 -6.51 5.45 -0.53
CA CYS A 197 -6.70 4.67 0.68
C CYS A 197 -5.39 4.54 1.46
N ARG A 198 -5.51 4.30 2.77
CA ARG A 198 -4.38 3.96 3.63
C ARG A 198 -4.58 2.58 4.22
N PHE A 199 -3.52 1.78 4.25
CA PHE A 199 -3.51 0.43 4.80
C PHE A 199 -2.43 0.37 5.87
N ILE A 200 -2.86 0.26 7.12
CA ILE A 200 -2.02 0.49 8.31
C ILE A 200 -1.97 -0.78 9.16
N GLY A 201 -0.77 -1.26 9.45
CA GLY A 201 -0.52 -2.47 10.23
C GLY A 201 0.97 -2.77 10.31
N ASN A 202 1.33 -3.92 10.88
CA ASN A 202 2.71 -4.43 10.92
C ASN A 202 2.82 -5.69 10.03
N GLN A 203 2.84 -6.87 10.66
CA GLN A 203 2.89 -8.14 9.93
C GLN A 203 1.54 -8.45 9.26
N ASP A 204 1.57 -8.82 7.98
CA ASP A 204 0.41 -9.22 7.17
C ASP A 204 -0.65 -8.10 6.97
N THR A 205 -0.27 -6.82 6.85
CA THR A 205 -1.20 -5.68 6.75
C THR A 205 -2.29 -5.84 5.67
N LEU A 206 -1.89 -6.07 4.41
CA LEU A 206 -2.78 -6.09 3.26
C LEU A 206 -2.83 -7.51 2.65
N TYR A 207 -4.02 -8.08 2.56
CA TYR A 207 -4.25 -9.43 2.05
C TYR A 207 -5.10 -9.45 0.75
N PRO A 208 -4.53 -9.15 -0.43
CA PRO A 208 -5.15 -9.35 -1.74
C PRO A 208 -5.21 -10.86 -2.04
N ASN A 209 -6.28 -11.51 -1.58
CA ASN A 209 -6.37 -12.97 -1.58
C ASN A 209 -6.86 -13.53 -2.92
N LEU A 210 -7.93 -12.98 -3.50
CA LEU A 210 -8.55 -13.46 -4.74
C LEU A 210 -9.10 -12.29 -5.59
N GLY A 211 -9.34 -12.57 -6.88
CA GLY A 211 -9.94 -11.61 -7.81
C GLY A 211 -8.96 -10.55 -8.32
N ARG A 212 -9.48 -9.61 -9.12
CA ARG A 212 -8.75 -8.44 -9.61
C ARG A 212 -8.94 -7.26 -8.68
N GLN A 213 -7.85 -6.59 -8.33
CA GLN A 213 -7.85 -5.51 -7.35
C GLN A 213 -6.96 -4.36 -7.82
N TYR A 214 -7.45 -3.12 -7.67
CA TYR A 214 -6.73 -1.91 -8.07
C TYR A 214 -6.52 -0.99 -6.87
N PHE A 215 -5.26 -0.73 -6.54
CA PHE A 215 -4.83 0.19 -5.49
C PHE A 215 -4.14 1.38 -6.16
N VAL A 216 -4.72 2.57 -6.06
CA VAL A 216 -4.23 3.75 -6.79
C VAL A 216 -4.14 4.96 -5.88
N ASP A 217 -3.04 5.70 -6.03
CA ASP A 217 -2.70 6.89 -5.23
C ASP A 217 -2.82 6.62 -3.72
N SER A 218 -2.40 5.43 -3.30
CA SER A 218 -2.65 4.93 -1.94
C SER A 218 -1.37 4.87 -1.11
N TYR A 219 -1.53 4.57 0.17
CA TYR A 219 -0.44 4.40 1.12
C TYR A 219 -0.57 3.06 1.84
N ILE A 220 0.50 2.28 1.89
CA ILE A 220 0.55 0.98 2.58
C ILE A 220 1.76 0.97 3.51
N GLU A 221 1.58 0.56 4.77
CA GLU A 221 2.71 0.32 5.69
C GLU A 221 2.65 -1.03 6.41
N GLY A 222 3.83 -1.52 6.78
CA GLY A 222 4.02 -2.77 7.54
C GLY A 222 5.47 -3.22 7.54
N ASP A 223 5.74 -4.41 8.10
CA ASP A 223 7.09 -4.95 8.25
C ASP A 223 7.28 -6.29 7.50
N VAL A 224 6.66 -7.37 7.97
CA VAL A 224 6.78 -8.73 7.43
C VAL A 224 5.58 -9.06 6.57
N ASP A 225 5.85 -9.46 5.32
CA ASP A 225 4.86 -10.00 4.39
C ASP A 225 3.63 -9.08 4.24
N PHE A 226 3.82 -7.76 4.40
CA PHE A 226 2.70 -6.86 4.63
C PHE A 226 1.83 -6.62 3.39
N ILE A 227 2.22 -7.16 2.22
CA ILE A 227 1.37 -7.34 1.05
C ILE A 227 1.46 -8.82 0.60
N PHE A 228 0.42 -9.62 0.86
CA PHE A 228 0.47 -11.07 0.64
C PHE A 228 -0.83 -11.66 0.12
N GLY A 229 -0.76 -12.81 -0.56
CA GLY A 229 -1.92 -13.48 -1.16
C GLY A 229 -1.81 -13.77 -2.65
N ALA A 230 -2.91 -14.22 -3.24
CA ALA A 230 -2.94 -14.84 -4.57
C ALA A 230 -3.71 -14.04 -5.64
N ALA A 231 -4.23 -12.84 -5.30
CA ALA A 231 -4.98 -12.01 -6.23
C ALA A 231 -4.15 -11.52 -7.43
N THR A 232 -4.85 -11.10 -8.48
CA THR A 232 -4.26 -10.21 -9.49
C THR A 232 -4.42 -8.78 -8.98
N ALA A 233 -3.34 -8.14 -8.53
CA ALA A 233 -3.40 -6.82 -7.90
C ALA A 233 -2.47 -5.84 -8.59
N VAL A 234 -2.99 -4.67 -8.96
CA VAL A 234 -2.18 -3.57 -9.49
C VAL A 234 -2.14 -2.46 -8.46
N PHE A 235 -0.93 -2.01 -8.15
CA PHE A 235 -0.61 -0.89 -7.29
C PHE A 235 -0.03 0.22 -8.16
N GLU A 236 -0.76 1.31 -8.36
CA GLU A 236 -0.36 2.44 -9.21
C GLU A 236 -0.15 3.68 -8.35
N ASN A 237 0.95 4.40 -8.55
CA ASN A 237 1.26 5.64 -7.83
C ASN A 237 1.17 5.50 -6.30
N THR A 238 1.53 4.34 -5.77
CA THR A 238 1.33 4.00 -4.35
C THR A 238 2.63 4.15 -3.57
N ARG A 239 2.56 4.78 -2.39
CA ARG A 239 3.66 4.79 -1.43
C ARG A 239 3.59 3.56 -0.55
N ILE A 240 4.70 2.84 -0.48
CA ILE A 240 4.86 1.60 0.28
C ILE A 240 5.93 1.88 1.33
N HIS A 241 5.58 1.74 2.60
CA HIS A 241 6.39 2.19 3.72
C HIS A 241 6.73 1.02 4.66
N SER A 242 8.01 0.65 4.72
CA SER A 242 8.50 -0.40 5.60
C SER A 242 8.81 0.14 6.99
N LEU A 243 8.22 -0.50 8.01
CA LEU A 243 8.39 -0.12 9.41
C LEU A 243 9.64 -0.76 10.03
N ASP A 244 10.31 -0.03 10.92
CA ASP A 244 11.37 -0.61 11.73
C ASP A 244 10.80 -1.55 12.80
N ARG A 245 11.22 -2.81 12.76
CA ARG A 245 10.84 -3.83 13.73
C ARG A 245 11.95 -4.13 14.75
N GLY A 246 12.96 -3.27 14.80
CA GLY A 246 14.09 -3.35 15.71
C GLY A 246 15.17 -4.35 15.28
N SER A 247 15.32 -4.61 13.98
CA SER A 247 16.36 -5.49 13.45
C SER A 247 17.39 -4.74 12.60
N ASP A 248 18.67 -4.93 12.92
CA ASP A 248 19.77 -4.37 12.13
C ASP A 248 20.02 -5.14 10.81
N THR A 249 19.39 -6.30 10.61
CA THR A 249 19.68 -7.19 9.47
C THR A 249 18.46 -7.60 8.67
N ASN A 250 17.26 -7.62 9.27
CA ASN A 250 16.05 -8.02 8.58
C ASN A 250 14.81 -7.37 9.20
N ASN A 251 14.37 -6.27 8.62
CA ASN A 251 13.13 -5.60 8.98
C ASN A 251 11.91 -6.07 8.17
N GLY A 252 12.05 -7.13 7.37
CA GLY A 252 10.92 -7.83 6.79
C GLY A 252 10.91 -7.83 5.26
N TYR A 253 9.70 -7.97 4.71
CA TYR A 253 9.47 -8.34 3.31
C TYR A 253 8.25 -7.59 2.80
N ILE A 254 8.41 -6.84 1.72
CA ILE A 254 7.30 -6.07 1.15
C ILE A 254 6.20 -6.99 0.65
N THR A 255 6.57 -8.07 -0.05
CA THR A 255 5.61 -8.99 -0.62
C THR A 255 5.80 -10.44 -0.20
N ALA A 256 4.68 -11.15 -0.01
CA ALA A 256 4.62 -12.60 0.07
C ALA A 256 3.51 -13.14 -0.84
N ALA A 257 3.73 -13.00 -2.15
CA ALA A 257 2.75 -13.42 -3.15
C ALA A 257 2.63 -14.95 -3.20
N SER A 258 1.41 -15.43 -3.42
CA SER A 258 1.04 -16.85 -3.56
C SER A 258 0.20 -17.12 -4.80
N THR A 259 0.39 -16.30 -5.84
CA THR A 259 -0.27 -16.43 -7.15
C THR A 259 -0.20 -17.88 -7.65
N LEU A 260 -1.34 -18.43 -8.06
CA LEU A 260 -1.35 -19.76 -8.66
C LEU A 260 -0.64 -19.75 -10.02
N ASN A 261 0.09 -20.81 -10.34
CA ASN A 261 0.82 -20.95 -11.61
C ASN A 261 -0.10 -20.82 -12.84
N SER A 262 -1.38 -21.20 -12.70
CA SER A 262 -2.39 -21.05 -13.74
C SER A 262 -2.80 -19.60 -14.02
N ASN A 263 -2.47 -18.67 -13.12
CA ASN A 263 -2.73 -17.25 -13.30
C ASN A 263 -1.46 -16.54 -13.82
N PRO A 264 -1.46 -16.00 -15.05
CA PRO A 264 -0.30 -15.31 -15.61
C PRO A 264 0.04 -14.02 -14.86
N TYR A 265 -0.93 -13.41 -14.15
CA TYR A 265 -0.76 -12.12 -13.49
C TYR A 265 -0.91 -12.23 -11.98
N GLY A 266 0.12 -11.80 -11.24
CA GLY A 266 0.08 -11.66 -9.78
C GLY A 266 0.02 -10.18 -9.41
N TYR A 267 1.08 -9.69 -8.79
CA TYR A 267 1.19 -8.28 -8.40
C TYR A 267 1.96 -7.45 -9.44
N LEU A 268 1.44 -6.27 -9.74
CA LEU A 268 2.12 -5.25 -10.53
C LEU A 268 2.17 -3.96 -9.73
N PHE A 269 3.37 -3.50 -9.42
CA PHE A 269 3.63 -2.18 -8.86
C PHE A 269 4.10 -1.28 -9.99
N ILE A 270 3.43 -0.16 -10.24
CA ILE A 270 3.75 0.78 -11.30
C ILE A 270 3.80 2.20 -10.76
N ASN A 271 4.90 2.91 -11.03
CA ASN A 271 5.13 4.28 -10.53
C ASN A 271 5.06 4.40 -8.99
N CYS A 272 5.41 3.33 -8.28
CA CYS A 272 5.37 3.29 -6.82
C CYS A 272 6.64 3.88 -6.19
N ARG A 273 6.57 4.15 -4.89
CA ARG A 273 7.73 4.54 -4.08
C ARG A 273 7.86 3.65 -2.86
N LEU A 274 8.99 2.95 -2.75
CA LEU A 274 9.36 2.19 -1.56
C LEU A 274 10.13 3.12 -0.62
N THR A 275 9.62 3.27 0.59
CA THR A 275 10.16 4.12 1.66
C THR A 275 10.25 3.32 2.95
N SER A 276 10.98 3.81 3.94
CA SER A 276 11.10 3.14 5.23
C SER A 276 11.26 4.13 6.36
N ASP A 277 11.14 3.64 7.59
CA ASP A 277 11.68 4.34 8.75
C ASP A 277 13.21 4.57 8.60
N PRO A 278 13.78 5.54 9.32
CA PRO A 278 15.22 5.83 9.28
C PRO A 278 16.08 4.67 9.81
N GLY A 279 17.30 4.51 9.28
CA GLY A 279 18.30 3.57 9.83
C GLY A 279 18.13 2.11 9.40
N MET A 280 17.34 1.86 8.35
CA MET A 280 17.01 0.51 7.87
C MET A 280 17.79 0.11 6.61
N GLU A 281 18.95 0.71 6.34
CA GLU A 281 19.71 0.49 5.11
C GLU A 281 19.98 -1.00 4.84
N GLY A 282 19.52 -1.51 3.69
CA GLY A 282 19.72 -2.88 3.28
C GLY A 282 19.07 -3.96 4.14
N THR A 283 18.04 -3.65 4.94
CA THR A 283 17.40 -4.62 5.86
C THR A 283 16.03 -5.15 5.40
N VAL A 284 15.45 -4.66 4.31
CA VAL A 284 14.11 -5.07 3.84
C VAL A 284 14.21 -5.71 2.46
N SER A 285 13.56 -6.84 2.26
CA SER A 285 13.52 -7.50 0.95
C SER A 285 12.26 -7.13 0.17
N LEU A 286 12.35 -7.11 -1.17
CA LEU A 286 11.21 -6.89 -2.07
C LEU A 286 10.13 -7.94 -1.91
N GLY A 287 10.52 -9.18 -1.60
CA GLY A 287 9.56 -10.22 -1.25
C GLY A 287 10.12 -11.62 -1.21
N ARG A 288 9.22 -12.56 -0.92
CA ARG A 288 9.49 -14.00 -0.84
C ARG A 288 8.31 -14.84 -1.32
N PRO A 289 8.54 -16.05 -1.87
CA PRO A 289 7.49 -16.82 -2.54
C PRO A 289 6.67 -17.69 -1.58
N TRP A 290 5.48 -17.22 -1.22
CA TRP A 290 4.62 -17.93 -0.26
C TRP A 290 3.85 -19.09 -0.89
N GLN A 291 4.02 -20.29 -0.33
CA GLN A 291 3.27 -21.48 -0.68
C GLN A 291 2.29 -21.83 0.46
N PRO A 292 1.06 -21.28 0.46
CA PRO A 292 0.09 -21.46 1.54
C PRO A 292 -0.22 -22.93 1.75
N GLY A 293 -0.09 -23.41 3.00
CA GLY A 293 -0.32 -24.82 3.33
C GLY A 293 0.59 -25.79 2.59
N GLY A 294 1.74 -25.34 2.07
CA GLY A 294 2.65 -26.15 1.26
C GLY A 294 2.17 -26.35 -0.18
N ASN A 295 1.22 -25.54 -0.68
CA ASN A 295 0.75 -25.63 -2.06
C ASN A 295 1.86 -25.25 -3.05
N THR A 296 2.50 -26.25 -3.64
CA THR A 296 3.58 -26.07 -4.62
C THR A 296 3.12 -25.52 -5.97
N ASN A 297 1.81 -25.47 -6.23
CA ASN A 297 1.27 -24.79 -7.41
C ASN A 297 1.15 -23.26 -7.22
N ALA A 298 1.38 -22.74 -6.01
CA ALA A 298 1.54 -21.31 -5.79
C ALA A 298 2.95 -20.90 -6.21
N ILE A 299 3.04 -20.25 -7.38
CA ILE A 299 4.27 -19.71 -7.96
C ILE A 299 4.13 -18.19 -7.98
N ALA A 300 4.67 -17.58 -6.93
CA ALA A 300 4.62 -16.16 -6.65
C ALA A 300 4.96 -15.33 -7.90
N SER A 301 4.21 -14.24 -8.13
CA SER A 301 4.39 -13.35 -9.27
C SER A 301 4.30 -11.91 -8.82
N VAL A 302 5.41 -11.19 -8.98
CA VAL A 302 5.52 -9.79 -8.58
C VAL A 302 6.41 -9.06 -9.60
N VAL A 303 5.91 -7.94 -10.10
CA VAL A 303 6.66 -7.04 -10.98
C VAL A 303 6.68 -5.64 -10.37
N PHE A 304 7.87 -5.09 -10.16
CA PHE A 304 8.07 -3.67 -9.86
C PHE A 304 8.48 -2.93 -11.14
N LYS A 305 7.68 -1.94 -11.57
CA LYS A 305 7.85 -1.19 -12.81
C LYS A 305 7.90 0.31 -12.50
N HIS A 306 8.91 1.03 -13.00
CA HIS A 306 9.08 2.48 -12.77
C HIS A 306 9.05 2.86 -11.26
N THR A 307 9.57 1.98 -10.41
CA THR A 307 9.43 2.12 -8.94
C THR A 307 10.68 2.75 -8.35
N HIS A 308 10.52 3.81 -7.54
CA HIS A 308 11.62 4.39 -6.78
C HIS A 308 11.84 3.61 -5.47
N MET A 309 13.02 3.05 -5.29
CA MET A 309 13.40 2.20 -4.15
C MET A 309 14.35 2.93 -3.19
N GLY A 310 13.95 3.04 -1.93
CA GLY A 310 14.81 3.59 -0.86
C GLY A 310 15.98 2.66 -0.49
N SER A 311 16.96 3.19 0.25
CA SER A 311 18.20 2.48 0.61
C SER A 311 17.98 1.27 1.54
N HIS A 312 16.79 1.11 2.10
CA HIS A 312 16.42 -0.03 2.94
C HIS A 312 16.31 -1.34 2.18
N ILE A 313 16.18 -1.30 0.85
CA ILE A 313 16.06 -2.52 0.05
C ILE A 313 17.39 -3.27 0.04
N THR A 314 17.34 -4.56 0.37
CA THR A 314 18.51 -5.46 0.40
C THR A 314 19.13 -5.59 -1.00
N SER A 315 20.46 -5.83 -1.04
CA SER A 315 21.16 -6.05 -2.31
C SER A 315 20.69 -7.31 -3.04
N THR A 316 20.21 -8.32 -2.31
CA THR A 316 19.64 -9.54 -2.91
C THR A 316 18.25 -9.29 -3.48
N GLY A 317 17.50 -8.33 -2.95
CA GLY A 317 16.14 -7.99 -3.37
C GLY A 317 15.11 -9.04 -2.98
N TRP A 318 15.18 -10.22 -3.60
CA TRP A 318 14.26 -11.34 -3.40
C TRP A 318 14.92 -12.45 -2.57
N VAL A 319 14.14 -13.12 -1.73
CA VAL A 319 14.65 -14.15 -0.81
C VAL A 319 13.72 -15.35 -0.72
N ASP A 320 14.28 -16.48 -0.29
CA ASP A 320 13.53 -17.73 -0.14
C ASP A 320 12.49 -17.65 0.99
N MET A 321 11.45 -18.48 0.89
CA MET A 321 10.52 -18.75 1.99
C MET A 321 10.52 -20.24 2.31
N GLY A 322 11.35 -20.63 3.29
CA GLY A 322 11.54 -22.03 3.62
C GLY A 322 12.09 -22.83 2.44
N ALA A 323 11.34 -23.83 1.97
CA ALA A 323 11.71 -24.64 0.80
C ALA A 323 11.38 -23.97 -0.55
N SER A 324 10.52 -22.93 -0.55
CA SER A 324 10.13 -22.20 -1.75
C SER A 324 11.25 -21.23 -2.14
N LYS A 325 11.83 -21.44 -3.32
CA LYS A 325 13.00 -20.71 -3.80
C LYS A 325 12.63 -19.47 -4.60
N ALA A 326 13.27 -18.34 -4.33
CA ALA A 326 13.03 -17.09 -5.04
C ALA A 326 13.33 -17.20 -6.55
N GLU A 327 14.36 -17.95 -6.92
CA GLU A 327 14.73 -18.19 -8.33
C GLU A 327 13.66 -18.95 -9.14
N ASN A 328 12.77 -19.68 -8.46
CA ASN A 328 11.66 -20.41 -9.09
C ASN A 328 10.37 -19.59 -9.13
N ALA A 329 10.38 -18.37 -8.59
CA ALA A 329 9.26 -17.44 -8.64
C ALA A 329 9.32 -16.53 -9.87
N ARG A 330 8.21 -15.85 -10.16
CA ARG A 330 8.08 -14.86 -11.23
C ARG A 330 8.31 -13.46 -10.66
N PHE A 331 9.52 -13.22 -10.18
CA PHE A 331 9.93 -11.96 -9.58
C PHE A 331 10.76 -11.14 -10.56
N PHE A 332 10.29 -9.94 -10.86
CA PHE A 332 10.93 -9.10 -11.85
C PHE A 332 10.89 -7.61 -11.51
N GLU A 333 11.86 -6.89 -12.05
CA GLU A 333 11.94 -5.44 -11.99
C GLU A 333 12.05 -4.83 -13.40
N TYR A 334 11.62 -3.59 -13.57
CA TYR A 334 11.80 -2.84 -14.81
C TYR A 334 11.89 -1.33 -14.54
N ASP A 335 12.99 -0.70 -14.97
CA ASP A 335 13.25 0.74 -14.79
C ASP A 335 13.01 1.20 -13.33
N SER A 336 13.40 0.36 -12.36
CA SER A 336 13.49 0.75 -10.95
C SER A 336 14.59 1.79 -10.76
N ARG A 337 14.41 2.73 -9.83
CA ARG A 337 15.35 3.84 -9.58
C ARG A 337 15.57 4.08 -8.10
N GLY A 338 16.53 4.92 -7.74
CA GLY A 338 16.83 5.26 -6.35
C GLY A 338 17.88 4.33 -5.72
N PRO A 339 18.31 4.61 -4.48
CA PRO A 339 19.46 3.94 -3.85
C PRO A 339 19.25 2.43 -3.59
N GLY A 340 18.01 1.94 -3.53
CA GLY A 340 17.69 0.52 -3.37
C GLY A 340 17.46 -0.25 -4.68
N ALA A 341 17.52 0.45 -5.83
CA ALA A 341 17.41 -0.17 -7.15
C ALA A 341 18.78 -0.70 -7.57
N LEU A 342 19.20 -1.79 -6.94
CA LEU A 342 20.51 -2.40 -7.10
C LEU A 342 20.47 -3.53 -8.14
N GLU A 343 21.54 -3.67 -8.91
CA GLU A 343 21.72 -4.80 -9.83
C GLU A 343 22.30 -6.01 -9.08
N SER A 344 21.74 -7.19 -9.31
CA SER A 344 22.22 -8.46 -8.76
C SER A 344 21.73 -9.64 -9.60
N PRO A 345 22.47 -10.76 -9.70
CA PRO A 345 21.97 -12.00 -10.33
C PRO A 345 20.66 -12.53 -9.71
N THR A 346 20.38 -12.18 -8.45
CA THR A 346 19.14 -12.55 -7.74
C THR A 346 17.98 -11.59 -8.01
N ARG A 347 18.19 -10.56 -8.85
CA ARG A 347 17.22 -9.51 -9.17
C ARG A 347 16.98 -9.44 -10.68
N PRO A 348 16.16 -10.35 -11.23
CA PRO A 348 15.91 -10.39 -12.67
C PRO A 348 15.24 -9.09 -13.15
N VAL A 349 15.81 -8.48 -14.20
CA VAL A 349 15.27 -7.27 -14.84
C VAL A 349 14.64 -7.65 -16.18
N LEU A 350 13.44 -7.17 -16.43
CA LEU A 350 12.74 -7.37 -17.71
C LEU A 350 13.42 -6.56 -18.83
N THR A 351 13.39 -7.11 -20.04
CA THR A 351 13.56 -6.31 -21.26
C THR A 351 12.37 -5.37 -21.46
N LYS A 352 12.51 -4.36 -22.32
CA LYS A 352 11.38 -3.47 -22.65
C LYS A 352 10.20 -4.27 -23.22
N GLU A 353 10.48 -5.19 -24.15
CA GLU A 353 9.47 -6.00 -24.82
C GLU A 353 8.70 -6.87 -23.83
N GLN A 354 9.38 -7.42 -22.81
CA GLN A 354 8.72 -8.14 -21.71
C GLN A 354 7.90 -7.20 -20.83
N ALA A 355 8.45 -6.04 -20.48
CA ALA A 355 7.76 -5.05 -19.63
C ALA A 355 6.52 -4.46 -20.29
N ASP A 356 6.43 -4.43 -21.63
CA ASP A 356 5.25 -3.99 -22.38
C ASP A 356 4.05 -4.94 -22.19
N PHE A 357 4.25 -6.19 -21.73
CA PHE A 357 3.16 -7.10 -21.33
C PHE A 357 2.63 -6.86 -19.92
N HIS A 358 3.33 -6.06 -19.12
CA HIS A 358 2.92 -5.72 -17.75
C HIS A 358 2.31 -4.33 -17.70
N THR A 359 1.03 -4.25 -18.07
CA THR A 359 0.19 -3.04 -17.97
C THR A 359 -1.06 -3.32 -17.13
N PRO A 360 -1.68 -2.29 -16.53
CA PRO A 360 -2.96 -2.45 -15.84
C PRO A 360 -4.02 -3.14 -16.72
N GLU A 361 -4.10 -2.81 -18.00
CA GLU A 361 -5.06 -3.38 -18.96
C GLU A 361 -4.83 -4.88 -19.17
N ALA A 362 -3.57 -5.33 -19.26
CA ALA A 362 -3.24 -6.74 -19.36
C ALA A 362 -3.66 -7.52 -18.09
N TYR A 363 -3.44 -6.92 -16.92
CA TYR A 363 -3.76 -7.53 -15.62
C TYR A 363 -5.27 -7.57 -15.36
N PHE A 364 -6.00 -6.54 -15.79
CA PHE A 364 -7.43 -6.43 -15.57
C PHE A 364 -8.28 -7.04 -16.67
N GLY A 365 -7.75 -7.23 -17.88
CA GLY A 365 -8.46 -7.86 -18.99
C GLY A 365 -9.66 -7.03 -19.45
N ASP A 366 -10.87 -7.54 -19.24
CA ASP A 366 -12.13 -6.90 -19.64
C ASP A 366 -12.62 -5.80 -18.68
N TRP A 367 -11.92 -5.59 -17.57
CA TRP A 367 -12.31 -4.62 -16.54
C TRP A 367 -11.48 -3.34 -16.61
N ASP A 368 -12.17 -2.20 -16.68
CA ASP A 368 -11.58 -0.86 -16.62
C ASP A 368 -11.96 -0.18 -15.28
N PRO A 369 -11.07 -0.19 -14.27
CA PRO A 369 -11.35 0.47 -13.00
C PRO A 369 -11.36 1.99 -13.08
N LYS A 370 -10.63 2.60 -14.03
CA LYS A 370 -10.56 4.06 -14.18
C LYS A 370 -11.94 4.58 -14.61
N LYS A 371 -12.61 3.90 -15.54
CA LYS A 371 -13.98 4.20 -15.93
C LYS A 371 -15.00 4.05 -14.78
N VAL A 372 -14.80 3.09 -13.88
CA VAL A 372 -15.66 2.96 -12.68
C VAL A 372 -15.49 4.17 -11.76
N LEU A 373 -14.24 4.61 -11.54
CA LEU A 373 -13.96 5.83 -10.76
C LEU A 373 -14.54 7.08 -11.42
N GLU A 374 -14.42 7.24 -12.75
CA GLU A 374 -15.04 8.35 -13.51
C GLU A 374 -16.56 8.42 -13.30
N GLY A 375 -17.21 7.25 -13.30
CA GLY A 375 -18.65 7.14 -13.08
C GLY A 375 -19.11 7.51 -11.67
N LEU A 376 -18.22 7.40 -10.66
CA LEU A 376 -18.49 7.86 -9.30
C LEU A 376 -18.28 9.37 -9.19
N SER A 377 -17.13 9.86 -9.64
CA SER A 377 -16.83 11.28 -9.78
C SER A 377 -15.74 11.48 -10.83
N PRO A 378 -15.88 12.42 -11.77
CA PRO A 378 -14.83 12.70 -12.76
C PRO A 378 -13.46 12.99 -12.16
N SER A 379 -13.41 13.57 -10.96
CA SER A 379 -12.16 13.86 -10.24
C SER A 379 -11.47 12.63 -9.68
N PHE A 380 -12.18 11.52 -9.46
CA PHE A 380 -11.58 10.30 -8.89
C PHE A 380 -10.73 9.53 -9.89
N ALA A 381 -10.99 9.72 -11.18
CA ALA A 381 -10.28 9.01 -12.24
C ALA A 381 -9.00 9.68 -12.69
N ASN A 382 -8.88 10.99 -12.44
CA ASN A 382 -7.64 11.69 -12.70
C ASN A 382 -6.69 11.40 -11.55
N PRO A 383 -5.56 10.70 -11.79
CA PRO A 383 -4.49 10.65 -10.80
C PRO A 383 -4.08 12.10 -10.53
N SER A 384 -3.79 12.42 -9.26
CA SER A 384 -3.26 13.74 -8.91
C SER A 384 -2.01 14.00 -9.77
N LEU A 385 -2.13 14.90 -10.74
CA LEU A 385 -1.03 15.44 -11.52
C LEU A 385 -0.13 16.25 -10.58
N GLY A 386 0.75 15.60 -9.84
CA GLY A 386 1.63 16.35 -8.95
C GLY A 386 2.41 15.51 -7.96
N HIS A 387 3.40 14.75 -8.43
CA HIS A 387 4.56 14.38 -7.61
C HIS A 387 5.81 14.40 -8.49
N HIS A 388 6.54 15.52 -8.48
CA HIS A 388 7.90 15.67 -9.02
C HIS A 388 8.93 15.40 -7.94
#